data_AF-B9L7F5-F1
#
_entry.id   AF-B9L7F5-F1
#
_cell.length_a   1.000
_cell.length_b   1.000
_cell.length_c   1.000
_cell.angle_alpha   90.00
_cell.angle_beta   90.00
_cell.angle_gamma   90.00
#
_symmetry.space_group_name_H-M   'P 1'
#
loop_
_entity.id
_entity.type
_entity.pdbx_description
1 polymer ?
#
loop_
_entity_poly.entity_id
_entity_poly.type
_entity_poly.pdbx_seq_one_letter_code
_entity_poly.pdbx_strand_id
1 'polypeptide(L)'
;MYNKELEVLKKKNRLRERKIYPQNTIDLASNDYLGLAENKTVRQNAFSHAMEFDSHGAKASMLVNGYHPAHRLLEEKLKALNGFEEALVLGSGFLANMALFELGRRGDLFLIDEEYHASGIVGSRLTGAEVRFFKHNDIKDLIEKSKDCKSFKRVFTAVEGVYSMAGDKVDKNITDYAQQIGTLIIDEAHSVGVLGENLMGITDEYSLNPEKTVKMGTLGKALGSYGAYILANEEIISYLLNRAKSVIYTTALSPVDALLAYYALEEIEKNRNFYKNEINKRNLILNSDSLIKILPAQDNKALLLKQKQLFNRNILIGAIRPPTVQSPIFRVIGRVSVEIDIISKTIDFLKE
;
A
#
# COMPACT_ATOMS: atom_id res chain seq x y z
N MET A 1 -27.31 -13.94 -17.42
CA MET A 1 -26.27 -14.96 -17.15
C MET A 1 -25.93 -15.04 -15.67
N TYR A 2 -25.58 -13.93 -14.99
CA TYR A 2 -25.09 -13.95 -13.59
C TYR A 2 -26.12 -13.62 -12.49
N ASN A 3 -27.43 -13.67 -12.78
CA ASN A 3 -28.45 -13.21 -11.83
C ASN A 3 -28.47 -14.05 -10.55
N LYS A 4 -28.27 -15.37 -10.65
CA LYS A 4 -28.27 -16.26 -9.49
C LYS A 4 -27.12 -15.94 -8.54
N GLU A 5 -25.94 -15.68 -9.07
CA GLU A 5 -24.72 -15.33 -8.35
C GLU A 5 -24.88 -13.99 -7.63
N LEU A 6 -25.43 -12.98 -8.32
CA LEU A 6 -25.73 -11.68 -7.71
C LEU A 6 -26.78 -11.79 -6.60
N GLU A 7 -27.83 -12.59 -6.78
CA GLU A 7 -28.83 -12.84 -5.73
C GLU A 7 -28.23 -13.56 -4.50
N VAL A 8 -27.28 -14.47 -4.70
CA VAL A 8 -26.53 -15.08 -3.59
C VAL A 8 -25.71 -14.04 -2.83
N LEU A 9 -25.03 -13.13 -3.53
CA LEU A 9 -24.28 -12.04 -2.90
C LEU A 9 -25.21 -11.08 -2.13
N LYS A 10 -26.38 -10.74 -2.68
CA LYS A 10 -27.39 -9.92 -2.00
C LYS A 10 -27.89 -10.60 -0.72
N LYS A 11 -28.33 -11.87 -0.81
CA LYS A 11 -28.82 -12.65 0.34
C LYS A 11 -27.80 -12.75 1.47
N LYS A 12 -26.50 -12.78 1.13
CA LYS A 12 -25.39 -12.83 2.10
C LYS A 12 -24.91 -11.45 2.58
N ASN A 13 -25.54 -10.35 2.15
CA ASN A 13 -25.10 -8.97 2.39
C ASN A 13 -23.65 -8.69 1.90
N ARG A 14 -23.22 -9.35 0.82
CA ARG A 14 -21.88 -9.24 0.24
C ARG A 14 -21.84 -8.46 -1.08
N LEU A 15 -23.00 -8.12 -1.66
CA LEU A 15 -23.06 -7.25 -2.84
C LEU A 15 -22.41 -5.88 -2.52
N ARG A 16 -21.68 -5.34 -3.49
CA ARG A 16 -21.01 -4.03 -3.42
C ARG A 16 -21.49 -3.16 -4.57
N GLU A 17 -21.59 -1.86 -4.33
CA GLU A 17 -22.09 -0.87 -5.29
C GLU A 17 -21.14 0.32 -5.35
N ARG A 18 -21.03 0.95 -6.53
CA ARG A 18 -20.32 2.21 -6.71
C ARG A 18 -21.21 3.34 -6.25
N LYS A 19 -20.68 4.24 -5.41
CA LYS A 19 -21.43 5.37 -4.85
C LYS A 19 -20.61 6.64 -4.94
N ILE A 20 -21.27 7.72 -5.30
CA ILE A 20 -20.74 9.09 -5.14
C ILE A 20 -21.34 9.61 -3.84
N TYR A 21 -20.48 10.03 -2.92
CA TYR A 21 -20.91 10.60 -1.65
C TYR A 21 -20.97 12.13 -1.74
N PRO A 22 -21.85 12.79 -0.96
CA PRO A 22 -21.86 14.24 -0.86
C PRO A 22 -20.51 14.82 -0.44
N GLN A 23 -20.12 15.98 -0.98
CA GLN A 23 -18.82 16.61 -0.68
C GLN A 23 -18.63 16.98 0.80
N ASN A 24 -19.70 17.18 1.56
CA ASN A 24 -19.66 17.50 2.99
C ASN A 24 -19.59 16.26 3.89
N THR A 25 -19.33 15.08 3.32
CA THR A 25 -19.22 13.84 4.10
C THR A 25 -17.83 13.70 4.68
N ILE A 26 -17.74 13.40 5.97
CA ILE A 26 -16.49 13.11 6.66
C ILE A 26 -16.09 11.67 6.34
N ASP A 27 -14.96 11.49 5.66
CA ASP A 27 -14.51 10.18 5.21
C ASP A 27 -13.41 9.61 6.12
N LEU A 28 -13.78 8.60 6.92
CA LEU A 28 -12.88 7.79 7.75
C LEU A 28 -12.64 6.38 7.17
N ALA A 29 -12.97 6.17 5.89
CA ALA A 29 -12.78 4.92 5.16
C ALA A 29 -11.64 4.99 4.13
N SER A 30 -11.42 6.18 3.55
CA SER A 30 -10.37 6.43 2.56
C SER A 30 -8.96 6.19 3.11
N ASN A 31 -8.09 5.65 2.26
CA ASN A 31 -6.67 5.46 2.57
C ASN A 31 -5.81 6.71 2.25
N ASP A 32 -6.42 7.87 1.98
CA ASP A 32 -5.71 9.14 1.86
C ASP A 32 -5.30 9.65 3.26
N TYR A 33 -4.31 8.96 3.83
CA TYR A 33 -3.89 9.10 5.23
C TYR A 33 -3.54 10.55 5.60
N LEU A 34 -2.84 11.24 4.71
CA LEU A 34 -2.34 12.59 4.96
C LEU A 34 -3.25 13.70 4.41
N GLY A 35 -4.34 13.35 3.72
CA GLY A 35 -5.22 14.34 3.10
C GLY A 35 -4.63 14.97 1.83
N LEU A 36 -3.59 14.36 1.22
CA LEU A 36 -2.84 14.98 0.13
C LEU A 36 -3.60 14.95 -1.20
N ALA A 37 -4.57 14.04 -1.36
CA ALA A 37 -5.45 14.03 -2.53
C ALA A 37 -6.29 15.32 -2.66
N GLU A 38 -6.51 16.02 -1.54
CA GLU A 38 -7.30 17.25 -1.46
C GLU A 38 -6.41 18.50 -1.31
N ASN A 39 -5.08 18.34 -1.24
CA ASN A 39 -4.14 19.43 -1.03
C ASN A 39 -4.04 20.32 -2.29
N LYS A 40 -4.54 21.56 -2.18
CA LYS A 40 -4.58 22.52 -3.30
C LYS A 40 -3.19 22.93 -3.78
N THR A 41 -2.21 23.04 -2.88
CA THR A 41 -0.84 23.44 -3.22
C THR A 41 -0.14 22.36 -4.03
N VAL A 42 -0.24 21.09 -3.58
CA VAL A 42 0.30 19.93 -4.31
C VAL A 42 -0.30 19.87 -5.71
N ARG A 43 -1.63 19.96 -5.81
CA ARG A 43 -2.34 19.93 -7.10
C ARG A 43 -1.95 21.08 -8.01
N GLN A 44 -1.86 22.31 -7.49
CA GLN A 44 -1.49 23.48 -8.29
C GLN A 44 -0.08 23.34 -8.85
N ASN A 45 0.89 22.96 -8.03
CA ASN A 45 2.27 22.79 -8.46
C ASN A 45 2.41 21.68 -9.52
N ALA A 46 1.76 20.54 -9.29
CA ALA A 46 1.76 19.44 -10.25
C ALA A 46 1.17 19.83 -11.60
N PHE A 47 0.03 20.53 -11.62
CA PHE A 47 -0.61 20.94 -12.86
C PHE A 47 0.15 22.06 -13.58
N SER A 48 0.71 23.03 -12.84
CA SER A 48 1.58 24.05 -13.46
C SER A 48 2.78 23.41 -14.15
N HIS A 49 3.47 22.48 -13.49
CA HIS A 49 4.60 21.76 -14.09
C HIS A 49 4.15 20.87 -15.26
N ALA A 50 2.98 20.22 -15.15
CA ALA A 50 2.45 19.42 -16.26
C ALA A 50 2.22 20.24 -17.53
N MET A 51 1.84 21.52 -17.40
CA MET A 51 1.63 22.44 -18.51
C MET A 51 2.93 22.89 -19.20
N GLU A 52 4.09 22.66 -18.60
CA GLU A 52 5.41 22.93 -19.21
C GLU A 52 5.81 21.84 -20.22
N PHE A 53 5.15 20.67 -20.20
CA PHE A 53 5.41 19.58 -21.13
C PHE A 53 4.46 19.61 -22.33
N ASP A 54 4.98 19.20 -23.50
CA ASP A 54 4.19 19.09 -24.74
C ASP A 54 3.09 18.02 -24.69
N SER A 55 3.16 17.09 -23.72
CA SER A 55 2.15 16.04 -23.57
C SER A 55 1.87 15.71 -22.11
N HIS A 56 0.60 15.58 -21.77
CA HIS A 56 0.11 15.20 -20.43
C HIS A 56 -0.09 13.70 -20.26
N GLY A 57 0.06 12.89 -21.32
CA GLY A 57 -0.19 11.45 -21.31
C GLY A 57 1.03 10.66 -21.78
N ALA A 58 1.17 9.44 -21.24
CA ALA A 58 2.26 8.53 -21.57
C ALA A 58 2.24 8.05 -23.03
N LYS A 59 1.07 8.00 -23.70
CA LYS A 59 0.88 7.54 -25.10
C LYS A 59 1.16 6.04 -25.35
N ALA A 60 1.97 5.37 -24.55
CA ALA A 60 2.34 3.95 -24.70
C ALA A 60 2.96 3.37 -23.41
N SER A 61 3.54 2.16 -23.48
CA SER A 61 4.27 1.55 -22.37
C SER A 61 5.62 2.24 -22.13
N MET A 62 6.20 2.09 -20.92
CA MET A 62 7.47 2.76 -20.59
C MET A 62 8.59 2.43 -21.57
N LEU A 63 8.64 1.18 -22.05
CA LEU A 63 9.69 0.68 -22.94
C LEU A 63 9.42 0.97 -24.42
N VAL A 64 8.25 1.50 -24.76
CA VAL A 64 7.86 1.84 -26.13
C VAL A 64 7.41 3.30 -26.17
N ASN A 65 8.35 4.23 -25.99
CA ASN A 65 8.12 5.68 -26.04
C ASN A 65 7.11 6.26 -25.02
N GLY A 66 6.73 5.51 -23.99
CA GLY A 66 5.84 5.97 -22.93
C GLY A 66 6.52 6.43 -21.65
N TYR A 67 7.83 6.27 -21.54
CA TYR A 67 8.61 6.88 -20.47
C TYR A 67 8.70 8.39 -20.67
N HIS A 68 8.45 9.15 -19.60
CA HIS A 68 8.24 10.60 -19.65
C HIS A 68 9.15 11.27 -18.61
N PRO A 69 9.62 12.52 -18.82
CA PRO A 69 10.44 13.24 -17.84
C PRO A 69 9.86 13.27 -16.42
N ALA A 70 8.52 13.38 -16.31
CA ALA A 70 7.81 13.29 -15.03
C ALA A 70 8.05 11.97 -14.27
N HIS A 71 8.18 10.83 -14.97
CA HIS A 71 8.50 9.54 -14.35
C HIS A 71 9.90 9.58 -13.74
N ARG A 72 10.88 10.07 -14.52
CA ARG A 72 12.26 10.23 -14.05
C ARG A 72 12.33 11.14 -12.83
N LEU A 73 11.64 12.28 -12.84
CA LEU A 73 11.62 13.21 -11.70
C LEU A 73 11.12 12.52 -10.43
N LEU A 74 10.05 11.73 -10.53
CA LEU A 74 9.52 10.97 -9.40
C LEU A 74 10.48 9.86 -8.96
N GLU A 75 11.05 9.10 -9.89
CA GLU A 75 12.02 8.04 -9.62
C GLU A 75 13.24 8.60 -8.87
N GLU A 76 13.85 9.67 -9.35
CA GLU A 76 15.00 10.31 -8.68
C GLU A 76 14.65 10.82 -7.27
N LYS A 77 13.46 11.41 -7.08
CA LYS A 77 13.00 11.84 -5.76
C LYS A 77 12.83 10.67 -4.81
N LEU A 78 12.24 9.57 -5.28
CA LEU A 78 12.05 8.36 -4.49
C LEU A 78 13.39 7.73 -4.10
N LYS A 79 14.36 7.66 -5.02
CA LYS A 79 15.72 7.18 -4.72
C LYS A 79 16.37 8.02 -3.63
N ALA A 80 16.38 9.34 -3.82
CA ALA A 80 17.01 10.28 -2.87
C ALA A 80 16.42 10.19 -1.47
N LEU A 81 15.08 10.10 -1.34
CA LEU A 81 14.42 10.02 -0.03
C LEU A 81 14.59 8.70 0.70
N ASN A 82 14.87 7.61 -0.03
CA ASN A 82 14.88 6.26 0.54
C ASN A 82 16.27 5.61 0.56
N GLY A 83 17.27 6.21 -0.09
CA GLY A 83 18.63 5.69 -0.15
C GLY A 83 18.79 4.42 -1.00
N PHE A 84 17.89 4.20 -1.96
CA PHE A 84 17.98 3.07 -2.91
C PHE A 84 18.71 3.49 -4.19
N GLU A 85 19.39 2.53 -4.81
CA GLU A 85 20.16 2.73 -6.03
C GLU A 85 19.27 2.98 -7.24
N GLU A 86 18.16 2.24 -7.39
CA GLU A 86 17.24 2.40 -8.52
C GLU A 86 15.76 2.40 -8.14
N ALA A 87 14.95 3.01 -9.01
CA ALA A 87 13.51 3.13 -8.88
C ALA A 87 12.78 2.77 -10.16
N LEU A 88 11.60 2.18 -10.02
CA LEU A 88 10.68 1.91 -11.12
C LEU A 88 9.28 2.38 -10.72
N VAL A 89 8.79 3.44 -11.37
CA VAL A 89 7.37 3.83 -11.21
C VAL A 89 6.51 3.06 -12.18
N LEU A 90 5.33 2.65 -11.74
CA LEU A 90 4.40 1.87 -12.54
C LEU A 90 2.96 2.16 -12.14
N GLY A 91 2.02 1.42 -12.74
CA GLY A 91 0.61 1.51 -12.37
C GLY A 91 0.35 1.06 -10.92
N SER A 92 -0.86 0.64 -10.60
CA SER A 92 -1.24 0.38 -9.20
C SER A 92 -0.33 -0.59 -8.42
N GLY A 93 -0.40 -0.56 -7.09
CA GLY A 93 0.31 -1.52 -6.22
C GLY A 93 -0.02 -2.99 -6.53
N PHE A 94 -1.16 -3.26 -7.15
CA PHE A 94 -1.48 -4.59 -7.67
C PHE A 94 -0.52 -5.02 -8.79
N LEU A 95 -0.25 -4.13 -9.74
CA LEU A 95 0.69 -4.36 -10.84
C LEU A 95 2.13 -4.45 -10.34
N ALA A 96 2.49 -3.67 -9.32
CA ALA A 96 3.79 -3.75 -8.67
C ALA A 96 4.00 -5.10 -7.99
N ASN A 97 3.04 -5.56 -7.19
CA ASN A 97 3.11 -6.90 -6.59
C ASN A 97 3.20 -8.01 -7.65
N MET A 98 2.42 -7.93 -8.74
CA MET A 98 2.57 -8.89 -9.85
C MET A 98 4.00 -8.89 -10.41
N ALA A 99 4.63 -7.72 -10.58
CA ALA A 99 6.00 -7.61 -11.08
C ALA A 99 7.01 -8.26 -10.13
N LEU A 100 6.88 -8.01 -8.82
CA LEU A 100 7.77 -8.55 -7.79
C LEU A 100 7.82 -10.07 -7.79
N PHE A 101 6.68 -10.74 -7.92
CA PHE A 101 6.66 -12.21 -7.94
C PHE A 101 7.27 -12.81 -9.22
N GLU A 102 7.44 -12.04 -10.30
CA GLU A 102 8.16 -12.48 -11.51
C GLU A 102 9.69 -12.50 -11.34
N LEU A 103 10.23 -12.03 -10.20
CA LEU A 103 11.65 -12.22 -9.82
C LEU A 103 12.00 -13.71 -9.65
N GLY A 104 11.04 -14.49 -9.13
CA GLY A 104 11.23 -15.91 -8.85
C GLY A 104 11.25 -16.79 -10.09
N ARG A 105 12.17 -17.74 -10.08
CA ARG A 105 12.38 -18.76 -11.11
C ARG A 105 12.50 -20.13 -10.47
N ARG A 106 12.49 -21.15 -11.32
CA ARG A 106 12.68 -22.53 -10.89
C ARG A 106 14.00 -22.67 -10.12
N GLY A 107 13.90 -23.15 -8.88
CA GLY A 107 15.02 -23.31 -7.96
C GLY A 107 15.21 -22.13 -7.00
N ASP A 108 14.36 -21.11 -7.03
CA ASP A 108 14.27 -20.08 -6.00
C ASP A 108 13.14 -20.38 -5.00
N LEU A 109 13.14 -19.68 -3.87
CA LEU A 109 12.15 -19.78 -2.79
C LEU A 109 11.54 -18.41 -2.48
N PHE A 110 10.22 -18.39 -2.33
CA PHE A 110 9.45 -17.31 -1.71
C PHE A 110 8.89 -17.78 -0.37
N LEU A 111 9.18 -17.03 0.69
CA LEU A 111 8.57 -17.13 2.02
C LEU A 111 7.61 -15.95 2.16
N ILE A 112 6.31 -16.19 2.27
CA ILE A 112 5.29 -15.13 2.25
C ILE A 112 4.50 -15.17 3.55
N ASP A 113 4.31 -14.02 4.19
CA ASP A 113 3.37 -13.90 5.31
C ASP A 113 1.96 -14.29 4.84
N GLU A 114 1.23 -15.12 5.58
CA GLU A 114 -0.08 -15.61 5.16
C GLU A 114 -1.14 -14.51 5.00
N GLU A 115 -0.94 -13.35 5.65
CA GLU A 115 -1.81 -12.17 5.53
C GLU A 115 -1.32 -11.14 4.49
N TYR A 116 -0.26 -11.44 3.74
CA TYR A 116 0.20 -10.58 2.64
C TYR A 116 -0.92 -10.28 1.64
N HIS A 117 -0.95 -9.05 1.13
CA HIS A 117 -2.04 -8.51 0.32
C HIS A 117 -2.45 -9.45 -0.82
N ALA A 118 -3.75 -9.51 -1.11
CA ALA A 118 -4.31 -10.40 -2.12
C ALA A 118 -3.63 -10.29 -3.50
N SER A 119 -3.09 -9.12 -3.87
CA SER A 119 -2.31 -8.99 -5.10
C SER A 119 -1.03 -9.82 -5.12
N GLY A 120 -0.36 -9.96 -3.97
CA GLY A 120 0.79 -10.84 -3.84
C GLY A 120 0.42 -12.31 -3.87
N ILE A 121 -0.73 -12.69 -3.28
CA ILE A 121 -1.27 -14.05 -3.39
C ILE A 121 -1.61 -14.41 -4.85
N VAL A 122 -2.08 -13.45 -5.65
CA VAL A 122 -2.26 -13.64 -7.09
C VAL A 122 -0.91 -13.72 -7.80
N GLY A 123 0.03 -12.83 -7.46
CA GLY A 123 1.37 -12.80 -8.04
C GLY A 123 2.17 -14.08 -7.78
N SER A 124 2.06 -14.68 -6.58
CA SER A 124 2.76 -15.91 -6.21
C SER A 124 2.29 -17.13 -7.01
N ARG A 125 1.16 -17.04 -7.72
CA ARG A 125 0.73 -18.07 -8.69
C ARG A 125 1.38 -17.92 -10.07
N LEU A 126 2.03 -16.78 -10.33
CA LEU A 126 2.71 -16.49 -11.60
C LEU A 126 4.19 -16.85 -11.56
N THR A 127 4.76 -17.03 -10.37
CA THR A 127 6.19 -17.32 -10.21
C THR A 127 6.52 -18.78 -10.53
N GLY A 128 7.74 -19.00 -11.02
CA GLY A 128 8.29 -20.36 -11.18
C GLY A 128 9.04 -20.87 -9.96
N ALA A 129 9.15 -20.05 -8.91
CA ALA A 129 9.78 -20.37 -7.64
C ALA A 129 8.90 -21.28 -6.78
N GLU A 130 9.52 -21.93 -5.81
CA GLU A 130 8.77 -22.56 -4.72
C GLU A 130 8.19 -21.46 -3.82
N VAL A 131 6.93 -21.61 -3.42
CA VAL A 131 6.22 -20.65 -2.56
C VAL A 131 5.80 -21.35 -1.28
N ARG A 132 6.19 -20.78 -0.14
CA ARG A 132 5.82 -21.25 1.19
C ARG A 132 5.23 -20.10 1.97
N PHE A 133 4.09 -20.35 2.61
CA PHE A 133 3.49 -19.41 3.54
C PHE A 133 3.96 -19.71 4.96
N PHE A 134 4.26 -18.67 5.72
CA PHE A 134 4.46 -18.74 7.16
C PHE A 134 3.35 -17.97 7.88
N LYS A 135 3.07 -18.36 9.12
CA LYS A 135 2.03 -17.74 9.93
C LYS A 135 2.26 -16.25 10.11
N HIS A 136 1.17 -15.50 10.17
CA HIS A 136 1.21 -14.06 10.24
C HIS A 136 2.08 -13.57 11.39
N ASN A 137 3.10 -12.77 11.05
CA ASN A 137 4.03 -12.15 12.00
C ASN A 137 4.75 -13.15 12.94
N ASP A 138 4.89 -14.42 12.56
CA ASP A 138 5.51 -15.48 13.36
C ASP A 138 6.93 -15.83 12.87
N ILE A 139 7.94 -15.27 13.54
CA ILE A 139 9.35 -15.54 13.25
C ILE A 139 9.73 -17.02 13.42
N LYS A 140 9.10 -17.77 14.34
CA LYS A 140 9.45 -19.18 14.57
C LYS A 140 8.98 -20.04 13.40
N ASP A 141 7.77 -19.79 12.91
CA ASP A 141 7.27 -20.47 11.72
C ASP A 141 8.08 -20.08 10.47
N LEU A 142 8.47 -18.81 10.32
CA LEU A 142 9.36 -18.38 9.24
C LEU A 142 10.69 -19.16 9.24
N ILE A 143 11.34 -19.30 10.40
CA ILE A 143 12.59 -20.07 10.57
C ILE A 143 12.35 -21.55 10.22
N GLU A 144 11.22 -22.12 10.64
CA GLU A 144 10.87 -23.50 10.31
C GLU A 144 10.71 -23.70 8.79
N LYS A 145 10.00 -22.79 8.13
CA LYS A 145 9.75 -22.82 6.68
C LYS A 145 11.00 -22.55 5.84
N SER A 146 12.05 -21.98 6.42
CA SER A 146 13.31 -21.65 5.74
C SER A 146 14.47 -22.59 6.08
N LYS A 147 14.26 -23.68 6.82
CA LYS A 147 15.35 -24.58 7.27
C LYS A 147 16.30 -25.06 6.18
N ASP A 148 15.77 -25.36 5.00
CA ASP A 148 16.47 -25.83 3.80
C ASP A 148 16.75 -24.69 2.80
N CYS A 149 16.59 -23.41 3.18
CA CYS A 149 16.71 -22.26 2.28
C CYS A 149 18.06 -22.20 1.53
N LYS A 150 19.13 -22.74 2.12
CA LYS A 150 20.47 -22.85 1.51
C LYS A 150 20.52 -23.74 0.26
N SER A 151 19.51 -24.58 0.04
CA SER A 151 19.41 -25.42 -1.16
C SER A 151 18.83 -24.68 -2.38
N PHE A 152 18.27 -23.48 -2.16
CA PHE A 152 17.70 -22.64 -3.20
C PHE A 152 18.74 -21.66 -3.75
N LYS A 153 18.58 -21.28 -5.02
CA LYS A 153 19.47 -20.31 -5.68
C LYS A 153 19.29 -18.90 -5.12
N ARG A 154 18.04 -18.51 -4.88
CA ARG A 154 17.65 -17.20 -4.32
C ARG A 154 16.49 -17.41 -3.36
N VAL A 155 16.48 -16.62 -2.29
CA VAL A 155 15.44 -16.64 -1.26
C VAL A 155 14.86 -15.24 -1.15
N PHE A 156 13.54 -15.15 -1.26
CA PHE A 156 12.78 -13.93 -1.07
C PHE A 156 11.84 -14.09 0.11
N THR A 157 11.80 -13.12 1.00
CA THR A 157 10.79 -13.08 2.08
C THR A 157 9.88 -11.88 1.85
N ALA A 158 8.58 -12.09 1.70
CA ALA A 158 7.60 -11.05 1.38
C ALA A 158 6.66 -10.77 2.55
N VAL A 159 6.62 -9.51 2.99
CA VAL A 159 5.80 -8.99 4.12
C VAL A 159 5.15 -7.64 3.78
N GLU A 160 4.06 -7.28 4.43
CA GLU A 160 3.57 -5.89 4.42
C GLU A 160 4.25 -5.10 5.54
N GLY A 161 4.53 -3.82 5.31
CA GLY A 161 5.03 -2.94 6.37
C GLY A 161 3.97 -2.70 7.44
N VAL A 162 2.75 -2.35 7.01
CA VAL A 162 1.54 -2.32 7.84
C VAL A 162 0.46 -3.14 7.14
N TYR A 163 -0.08 -4.14 7.84
CA TYR A 163 -1.08 -5.04 7.28
C TYR A 163 -2.44 -4.35 7.22
N SER A 164 -2.99 -4.22 6.02
CA SER A 164 -4.17 -3.36 5.79
C SER A 164 -5.39 -3.71 6.64
N MET A 165 -5.63 -5.00 6.90
CA MET A 165 -6.83 -5.54 7.55
C MET A 165 -6.66 -5.82 9.05
N ALA A 166 -5.43 -6.02 9.52
CA ALA A 166 -5.09 -6.19 10.93
C ALA A 166 -4.69 -4.86 11.59
N GLY A 167 -4.03 -3.98 10.83
CA GLY A 167 -3.58 -2.66 11.26
C GLY A 167 -2.28 -2.67 12.07
N ASP A 168 -1.69 -3.84 12.28
CA ASP A 168 -0.38 -4.02 12.90
C ASP A 168 0.75 -3.89 11.86
N LYS A 169 1.98 -3.82 12.36
CA LYS A 169 3.19 -3.72 11.56
C LYS A 169 4.01 -5.01 11.66
N VAL A 170 4.80 -5.29 10.63
CA VAL A 170 5.72 -6.43 10.63
C VAL A 170 6.72 -6.34 11.80
N ASP A 171 6.99 -7.45 12.46
CA ASP A 171 8.00 -7.57 13.51
C ASP A 171 9.40 -7.36 12.91
N LYS A 172 10.19 -6.49 13.55
CA LYS A 172 11.57 -6.21 13.13
C LYS A 172 12.42 -7.48 13.01
N ASN A 173 12.23 -8.46 13.90
CA ASN A 173 12.97 -9.74 13.86
C ASN A 173 12.74 -10.51 12.56
N ILE A 174 11.55 -10.39 11.96
CA ILE A 174 11.25 -10.98 10.64
C ILE A 174 12.03 -10.27 9.55
N THR A 175 12.04 -8.92 9.57
CA THR A 175 12.78 -8.14 8.57
C THR A 175 14.29 -8.38 8.66
N ASP A 176 14.84 -8.44 9.89
CA ASP A 176 16.26 -8.70 10.13
C ASP A 176 16.64 -10.12 9.66
N TYR A 177 15.83 -11.12 10.01
CA TYR A 177 16.06 -12.50 9.59
C TYR A 177 15.94 -12.69 8.06
N ALA A 178 14.97 -12.03 7.43
CA ALA A 178 14.80 -12.04 5.98
C ALA A 178 16.06 -11.52 5.25
N GLN A 179 16.65 -10.42 5.71
CA GLN A 179 17.89 -9.87 5.14
C GLN A 179 19.12 -10.76 5.39
N GLN A 180 19.10 -11.58 6.44
CA GLN A 180 20.17 -12.55 6.71
C GLN A 180 20.13 -13.75 5.76
N ILE A 181 18.94 -14.25 5.41
CA ILE A 181 18.81 -15.45 4.57
C ILE A 181 18.61 -15.16 3.09
N GLY A 182 18.31 -13.91 2.70
CA GLY A 182 17.97 -13.58 1.33
C GLY A 182 17.65 -12.11 1.11
N THR A 183 16.69 -11.86 0.21
CA THR A 183 16.16 -10.52 -0.10
C THR A 183 14.80 -10.33 0.56
N LEU A 184 14.66 -9.26 1.34
CA LEU A 184 13.38 -8.85 1.87
C LEU A 184 12.59 -8.10 0.80
N ILE A 185 11.34 -8.50 0.54
CA ILE A 185 10.37 -7.75 -0.24
C ILE A 185 9.35 -7.17 0.74
N ILE A 186 9.26 -5.84 0.83
CA ILE A 186 8.34 -5.16 1.73
C ILE A 186 7.33 -4.32 0.97
N ASP A 187 6.05 -4.60 1.17
CA ASP A 187 4.94 -3.80 0.65
C ASP A 187 4.59 -2.70 1.66
N GLU A 188 5.01 -1.48 1.36
CA GLU A 188 4.84 -0.28 2.20
C GLU A 188 3.56 0.51 1.84
N ALA A 189 2.61 -0.16 1.19
CA ALA A 189 1.31 0.37 0.81
C ALA A 189 0.62 1.22 1.88
N HIS A 190 0.74 0.83 3.15
CA HIS A 190 0.00 1.39 4.28
C HIS A 190 0.89 2.06 5.34
N SER A 191 2.19 2.09 5.10
CA SER A 191 3.22 2.57 6.03
C SER A 191 3.98 3.79 5.49
N VAL A 192 4.14 3.92 4.16
CA VAL A 192 4.64 5.16 3.55
C VAL A 192 3.71 6.33 3.88
N GLY A 193 4.30 7.44 4.29
CA GLY A 193 3.62 8.63 4.80
C GLY A 193 3.16 8.51 6.26
N VAL A 194 3.40 7.37 6.92
CA VAL A 194 2.88 7.09 8.28
C VAL A 194 3.99 6.78 9.28
N LEU A 195 4.95 5.96 8.86
CA LEU A 195 5.98 5.39 9.73
C LEU A 195 7.38 5.88 9.40
N GLY A 196 8.28 5.83 10.39
CA GLY A 196 9.67 6.24 10.25
C GLY A 196 9.92 7.74 10.47
N GLU A 197 11.18 8.09 10.67
CA GLU A 197 11.60 9.46 10.96
C GLU A 197 11.31 10.41 9.78
N ASN A 198 11.51 9.92 8.56
CA ASN A 198 11.27 10.62 7.30
C ASN A 198 9.87 10.34 6.72
N LEU A 199 9.02 9.61 7.46
CA LEU A 199 7.70 9.15 7.02
C LEU A 199 7.77 8.26 5.78
N MET A 200 8.86 7.52 5.61
CA MET A 200 9.05 6.66 4.44
C MET A 200 8.64 5.20 4.68
N GLY A 201 8.12 4.82 5.84
CA GLY A 201 7.66 3.46 6.11
C GLY A 201 8.62 2.66 6.98
N ILE A 202 8.44 1.35 7.01
CA ILE A 202 9.23 0.41 7.83
C ILE A 202 10.71 0.39 7.43
N THR A 203 11.04 0.55 6.15
CA THR A 203 12.45 0.66 5.74
C THR A 203 13.19 1.81 6.45
N ASP A 204 12.49 2.91 6.68
CA ASP A 204 13.00 4.09 7.38
C ASP A 204 12.94 3.89 8.90
N GLU A 205 11.82 3.40 9.44
CA GLU A 205 11.66 3.12 10.87
C GLU A 205 12.69 2.11 11.42
N TYR A 206 12.97 1.05 10.68
CA TYR A 206 13.90 -0.02 11.10
C TYR A 206 15.30 0.15 10.52
N SER A 207 15.55 1.21 9.75
CA SER A 207 16.83 1.47 9.08
C SER A 207 17.34 0.25 8.29
N LEU A 208 16.44 -0.35 7.49
CA LEU A 208 16.72 -1.57 6.75
C LEU A 208 17.77 -1.33 5.67
N ASN A 209 18.67 -2.30 5.47
CA ASN A 209 19.68 -2.22 4.41
C ASN A 209 19.02 -2.21 3.00
N PRO A 210 19.16 -1.14 2.19
CA PRO A 210 18.60 -1.07 0.84
C PRO A 210 19.14 -2.16 -0.11
N GLU A 211 20.39 -2.60 0.04
CA GLU A 211 20.99 -3.64 -0.82
C GLU A 211 20.37 -5.03 -0.64
N LYS A 212 19.71 -5.26 0.50
CA LYS A 212 19.03 -6.53 0.84
C LYS A 212 17.51 -6.39 0.84
N THR A 213 16.99 -5.29 0.30
CA THR A 213 15.57 -4.96 0.34
C THR A 213 15.07 -4.61 -1.05
N VAL A 214 13.86 -5.06 -1.35
CA VAL A 214 13.03 -4.53 -2.43
C VAL A 214 11.83 -3.90 -1.77
N LYS A 215 11.70 -2.60 -1.92
CA LYS A 215 10.61 -1.83 -1.35
C LYS A 215 9.57 -1.54 -2.41
N MET A 216 8.32 -1.87 -2.14
CA MET A 216 7.18 -1.42 -2.94
C MET A 216 6.38 -0.40 -2.16
N GLY A 217 5.93 0.67 -2.80
CA GLY A 217 4.99 1.61 -2.20
C GLY A 217 3.93 2.03 -3.20
N THR A 218 2.84 2.61 -2.70
CA THR A 218 1.73 3.08 -3.54
C THR A 218 1.58 4.59 -3.51
N LEU A 219 1.29 5.17 -4.67
CA LEU A 219 1.06 6.61 -4.82
C LEU A 219 -0.38 7.00 -4.44
N GLY A 220 -1.33 6.06 -4.52
CA GLY A 220 -2.76 6.33 -4.30
C GLY A 220 -3.27 6.18 -2.87
N LYS A 221 -2.40 6.28 -1.88
CA LYS A 221 -2.79 6.31 -0.46
C LYS A 221 -2.30 7.61 0.18
N ALA A 222 -1.28 7.57 1.03
CA ALA A 222 -0.74 8.76 1.69
C ALA A 222 -0.28 9.85 0.72
N LEU A 223 0.16 9.48 -0.50
CA LEU A 223 0.66 10.43 -1.52
C LEU A 223 -0.45 11.00 -2.42
N GLY A 224 -1.73 10.62 -2.22
CA GLY A 224 -2.87 11.30 -2.82
C GLY A 224 -2.96 11.29 -4.36
N SER A 225 -2.31 10.34 -5.04
CA SER A 225 -2.29 10.26 -6.52
C SER A 225 -2.75 8.87 -7.03
N TYR A 226 -2.17 8.36 -8.11
CA TYR A 226 -2.39 7.03 -8.65
C TYR A 226 -1.05 6.41 -9.06
N GLY A 227 -0.93 5.09 -8.94
CA GLY A 227 0.28 4.35 -9.28
C GLY A 227 0.98 3.73 -8.08
N ALA A 228 2.17 3.22 -8.33
CA ALA A 228 3.06 2.59 -7.35
C ALA A 228 4.51 2.78 -7.79
N TYR A 229 5.43 2.34 -6.95
CA TYR A 229 6.84 2.28 -7.25
C TYR A 229 7.48 1.04 -6.65
N ILE A 230 8.60 0.64 -7.23
CA ILE A 230 9.52 -0.35 -6.67
C ILE A 230 10.88 0.32 -6.54
N LEU A 231 11.52 0.17 -5.38
CA LEU A 231 12.88 0.60 -5.09
C LEU A 231 13.73 -0.63 -4.79
N ALA A 232 14.87 -0.75 -5.46
CA ALA A 232 15.79 -1.87 -5.31
C ALA A 232 17.19 -1.48 -5.83
N ASN A 233 18.09 -2.45 -5.90
CA ASN A 233 19.34 -2.29 -6.63
C ASN A 233 19.12 -2.25 -8.16
N GLU A 234 20.13 -1.80 -8.90
CA GLU A 234 20.08 -1.67 -10.36
C GLU A 234 19.75 -3.01 -11.04
N GLU A 235 20.33 -4.12 -10.55
CA GLU A 235 20.13 -5.46 -11.10
C GLU A 235 18.66 -5.88 -11.07
N ILE A 236 17.98 -5.69 -9.94
CA ILE A 236 16.57 -6.05 -9.76
C ILE A 236 15.67 -5.17 -10.62
N ILE A 237 15.89 -3.85 -10.65
CA ILE A 237 15.08 -2.94 -11.47
C ILE A 237 15.26 -3.24 -12.96
N SER A 238 16.50 -3.43 -13.41
CA SER A 238 16.82 -3.83 -14.79
C SER A 238 16.15 -5.15 -15.17
N TYR A 239 16.16 -6.13 -14.26
CA TYR A 239 15.47 -7.39 -14.47
C TYR A 239 13.96 -7.22 -14.64
N LEU A 240 13.31 -6.45 -13.77
CA LEU A 240 11.87 -6.20 -13.83
C LEU A 240 11.47 -5.50 -15.12
N LEU A 241 12.23 -4.48 -15.55
CA LEU A 241 12.02 -3.80 -16.82
C LEU A 241 12.06 -4.78 -18.01
N ASN A 242 12.92 -5.79 -17.98
CA ASN A 242 13.09 -6.73 -19.09
C ASN A 242 12.22 -7.98 -19.01
N ARG A 243 11.58 -8.26 -17.87
CA ARG A 243 10.85 -9.54 -17.66
C ARG A 243 9.44 -9.42 -17.12
N ALA A 244 9.14 -8.41 -16.30
CA ALA A 244 7.84 -8.33 -15.63
C ALA A 244 6.75 -7.90 -16.60
N LYS A 245 5.73 -8.74 -16.80
CA LYS A 245 4.67 -8.51 -17.79
C LYS A 245 3.83 -7.28 -17.44
N SER A 246 3.60 -7.07 -16.14
CA SER A 246 2.88 -5.89 -15.63
C SER A 246 3.67 -4.59 -15.74
N VAL A 247 4.95 -4.64 -16.14
CA VAL A 247 5.78 -3.48 -16.49
C VAL A 247 5.81 -3.29 -18.01
N ILE A 248 6.00 -4.38 -18.77
CA ILE A 248 6.22 -4.33 -20.23
C ILE A 248 4.92 -4.11 -21.02
N TYR A 249 3.85 -4.82 -20.67
CA TYR A 249 2.63 -4.94 -21.49
C TYR A 249 1.48 -4.05 -21.00
N THR A 250 1.82 -2.92 -20.37
CA THR A 250 0.85 -1.91 -19.92
C THR A 250 1.31 -0.53 -20.36
N THR A 251 0.35 0.37 -20.61
CA THR A 251 0.64 1.80 -20.72
C THR A 251 1.35 2.28 -19.45
N ALA A 252 2.33 3.18 -19.60
CA ALA A 252 3.06 3.73 -18.47
C ALA A 252 2.12 4.52 -17.53
N LEU A 253 2.61 4.81 -16.33
CA LEU A 253 1.94 5.68 -15.39
C LEU A 253 1.58 7.04 -16.05
N SER A 254 0.52 7.68 -15.57
CA SER A 254 0.15 9.03 -16.00
C SER A 254 1.24 10.02 -15.59
N PRO A 255 1.81 10.81 -16.53
CA PRO A 255 2.79 11.85 -16.19
C PRO A 255 2.27 12.85 -15.16
N VAL A 256 0.98 13.18 -15.21
CA VAL A 256 0.34 14.09 -14.25
C VAL A 256 0.28 13.46 -12.85
N ASP A 257 -0.03 12.17 -12.75
CA ASP A 257 -0.02 11.45 -11.48
C ASP A 257 1.40 11.31 -10.92
N ALA A 258 2.41 11.12 -11.79
CA ALA A 258 3.80 11.13 -11.36
C ALA A 258 4.20 12.47 -10.73
N LEU A 259 3.76 13.60 -11.32
CA LEU A 259 3.98 14.93 -10.75
C LEU A 259 3.19 15.17 -9.45
N LEU A 260 1.94 14.71 -9.35
CA LEU A 260 1.16 14.79 -8.11
C LEU A 260 1.87 14.07 -6.97
N ALA A 261 2.37 12.86 -7.21
CA ALA A 261 3.15 12.11 -6.24
C ALA A 261 4.49 12.81 -5.90
N TYR A 262 5.18 13.37 -6.89
CA TYR A 262 6.42 14.12 -6.67
C TYR A 262 6.19 15.30 -5.73
N TYR A 263 5.18 16.13 -6.00
CA TYR A 263 4.86 17.28 -5.14
C TYR A 263 4.25 16.88 -3.79
N ALA A 264 3.60 15.71 -3.70
CA ALA A 264 3.19 15.14 -2.41
C ALA A 264 4.41 14.78 -1.54
N LEU A 265 5.47 14.21 -2.13
CA LEU A 265 6.72 13.92 -1.42
C LEU A 265 7.43 15.21 -0.97
N GLU A 266 7.45 16.24 -1.82
CA GLU A 266 7.97 17.58 -1.45
C GLU A 266 7.18 18.18 -0.26
N GLU A 267 5.86 18.06 -0.27
CA GLU A 267 5.00 18.57 0.81
C GLU A 267 5.25 17.83 2.14
N ILE A 268 5.41 16.50 2.08
CA ILE A 268 5.74 15.68 3.26
C ILE A 268 7.11 16.06 3.80
N GLU A 269 8.11 16.21 2.94
CA GLU A 269 9.47 16.58 3.38
C GLU A 269 9.49 17.96 4.03
N LYS A 270 8.84 18.96 3.40
CA LYS A 270 8.77 20.33 3.90
C LYS A 270 8.01 20.44 5.22
N ASN A 271 6.95 19.65 5.40
CA ASN A 271 6.05 19.74 6.56
C ASN A 271 6.13 18.50 7.47
N ARG A 272 7.25 17.79 7.45
CA ARG A 272 7.45 16.50 8.14
C ARG A 272 7.04 16.53 9.62
N ASN A 273 7.48 17.55 10.35
CA ASN A 273 7.17 17.69 11.78
C ASN A 273 5.68 17.88 12.05
N PHE A 274 4.97 18.60 11.17
CA PHE A 274 3.52 18.74 11.27
C PHE A 274 2.84 17.38 11.12
N TYR A 275 3.16 16.63 10.07
CA TYR A 275 2.57 15.31 9.84
C TYR A 275 2.89 14.32 10.97
N LYS A 276 4.14 14.25 11.43
CA LYS A 276 4.52 13.39 12.57
C LYS A 276 3.70 13.71 13.82
N ASN A 277 3.52 14.99 14.14
CA ASN A 277 2.72 15.41 15.29
C ASN A 277 1.24 15.00 15.14
N GLU A 278 0.67 15.19 13.94
CA GLU A 278 -0.72 14.82 13.66
C GLU A 278 -0.94 13.30 13.65
N ILE A 279 0.04 12.52 13.18
CA ILE A 279 0.04 11.06 13.24
C ILE A 279 0.10 10.59 14.69
N ASN A 280 1.02 11.12 15.50
CA ASN A 280 1.18 10.74 16.91
C ASN A 280 -0.11 10.98 17.71
N LYS A 281 -0.76 12.13 17.53
CA LYS A 281 -2.04 12.42 18.19
C LYS A 281 -3.12 11.39 17.82
N ARG A 282 -3.16 10.95 16.55
CA ARG A 282 -4.14 9.97 16.07
C ARG A 282 -3.83 8.57 16.55
N ASN A 283 -2.57 8.15 16.54
CA ASN A 283 -2.15 6.85 17.08
C ASN A 283 -2.55 6.68 18.55
N LEU A 284 -2.45 7.74 19.36
CA LEU A 284 -2.92 7.73 20.75
C LEU A 284 -4.42 7.43 20.89
N ILE A 285 -5.26 8.02 20.03
CA ILE A 285 -6.72 7.84 20.09
C ILE A 285 -7.16 6.53 19.44
N LEU A 286 -6.50 6.14 18.37
CA LEU A 286 -6.72 4.85 17.73
C LEU A 286 -6.24 3.71 18.65
N ASN A 287 -5.29 3.97 19.55
CA ASN A 287 -4.53 2.94 20.27
C ASN A 287 -3.99 1.91 19.26
N SER A 288 -3.18 2.40 18.32
CA SER A 288 -2.62 1.66 17.20
C SER A 288 -1.25 2.24 16.83
N ASP A 289 -0.35 1.39 16.36
CA ASP A 289 0.95 1.80 15.80
C ASP A 289 0.83 2.24 14.33
N SER A 290 -0.37 2.20 13.76
CA SER A 290 -0.68 2.72 12.44
C SER A 290 -1.90 3.65 12.48
N LEU A 291 -2.18 4.34 11.36
CA LEU A 291 -3.40 5.13 11.21
C LEU A 291 -4.65 4.28 10.91
N ILE A 292 -4.58 2.96 11.11
CA ILE A 292 -5.68 2.02 10.89
C ILE A 292 -6.17 1.53 12.25
N LYS A 293 -7.46 1.71 12.52
CA LYS A 293 -8.14 1.08 13.65
C LYS A 293 -9.15 0.05 13.16
N ILE A 294 -8.99 -1.17 13.64
CA ILE A 294 -9.91 -2.27 13.40
C ILE A 294 -10.80 -2.46 14.63
N LEU A 295 -12.11 -2.59 14.40
CA LEU A 295 -13.09 -2.90 15.43
C LEU A 295 -13.96 -4.07 14.93
N PRO A 296 -14.12 -5.14 15.72
CA PRO A 296 -14.94 -6.28 15.30
C PRO A 296 -16.41 -5.87 15.20
N ALA A 297 -17.11 -6.42 14.22
CA ALA A 297 -18.57 -6.36 14.16
C ALA A 297 -19.15 -7.74 14.47
N GLN A 298 -20.33 -7.77 15.09
CA GLN A 298 -21.01 -9.03 15.43
C GLN A 298 -21.33 -9.87 14.19
N ASP A 299 -21.91 -9.24 13.17
CA ASP A 299 -22.22 -9.86 11.88
C ASP A 299 -22.32 -8.82 10.76
N ASN A 300 -22.54 -9.27 9.53
CA ASN A 300 -22.68 -8.38 8.36
C ASN A 300 -23.89 -7.42 8.48
N LYS A 301 -24.95 -7.81 9.17
CA LYS A 301 -26.17 -7.00 9.31
C LYS A 301 -25.94 -5.87 10.30
N ALA A 302 -25.36 -6.17 11.47
CA ALA A 302 -24.97 -5.18 12.47
C ALA A 302 -23.94 -4.19 11.90
N LEU A 303 -22.96 -4.70 11.14
CA LEU A 303 -21.97 -3.88 10.43
C LEU A 303 -22.62 -2.84 9.52
N LEU A 304 -23.51 -3.28 8.63
CA LEU A 304 -24.18 -2.39 7.67
C LEU A 304 -25.18 -1.44 8.34
N LEU A 305 -25.81 -1.87 9.44
CA LEU A 305 -26.71 -1.02 10.22
C LEU A 305 -25.96 0.15 10.86
N LYS A 306 -24.84 -0.11 11.57
CA LYS A 306 -24.03 0.94 12.17
C LYS A 306 -23.38 1.84 11.11
N GLN A 307 -22.92 1.27 10.00
CA GLN A 307 -22.41 2.07 8.87
C GLN A 307 -23.49 3.04 8.37
N LYS A 308 -24.74 2.60 8.24
CA LYS A 308 -25.86 3.45 7.83
C LYS A 308 -26.16 4.54 8.87
N GLN A 309 -26.11 4.22 10.16
CA GLN A 309 -26.33 5.20 11.24
C GLN A 309 -25.25 6.30 11.23
N LEU A 310 -23.98 5.94 11.04
CA LEU A 310 -22.89 6.91 10.89
C LEU A 310 -23.04 7.72 9.59
N PHE A 311 -23.45 7.08 8.49
CA PHE A 311 -23.70 7.79 7.24
C PHE A 311 -24.83 8.83 7.38
N ASN A 312 -25.89 8.54 8.15
CA ASN A 312 -26.94 9.51 8.47
C ASN A 312 -26.42 10.70 9.31
N ARG A 313 -25.23 10.57 9.91
CA ARG A 313 -24.49 11.65 10.58
C ARG A 313 -23.39 12.25 9.69
N ASN A 314 -23.43 11.97 8.39
CA ASN A 314 -22.42 12.37 7.38
C ASN A 314 -21.01 11.81 7.63
N ILE A 315 -20.90 10.62 8.23
CA ILE A 315 -19.60 9.97 8.48
C ILE A 315 -19.53 8.65 7.69
N LEU A 316 -18.49 8.48 6.88
CA LEU A 316 -18.17 7.24 6.19
C LEU A 316 -17.13 6.45 6.96
N ILE A 317 -17.35 5.15 7.06
CA ILE A 317 -16.40 4.20 7.64
C ILE A 317 -16.28 2.96 6.75
N GLY A 318 -15.15 2.27 6.86
CA GLY A 318 -14.93 1.00 6.19
C GLY A 318 -15.79 -0.10 6.82
N ALA A 319 -16.71 -0.67 6.04
CA ALA A 319 -17.48 -1.87 6.42
C ALA A 319 -16.92 -3.08 5.68
N ILE A 320 -15.86 -3.67 6.23
CA ILE A 320 -15.13 -4.77 5.60
C ILE A 320 -15.75 -6.10 6.04
N ARG A 321 -15.93 -7.00 5.07
CA ARG A 321 -16.67 -8.25 5.24
C ARG A 321 -16.13 -9.33 4.30
N PRO A 322 -16.46 -10.61 4.54
CA PRO A 322 -16.03 -11.70 3.67
C PRO A 322 -16.33 -11.44 2.19
N PRO A 323 -15.43 -11.83 1.26
CA PRO A 323 -14.26 -12.68 1.50
C PRO A 323 -12.98 -11.92 1.88
N THR A 324 -12.99 -10.59 2.00
CA THR A 324 -11.78 -9.80 2.29
C THR A 324 -11.19 -10.11 3.67
N VAL A 325 -12.05 -10.45 4.63
CA VAL A 325 -11.71 -10.85 6.00
C VAL A 325 -12.57 -12.04 6.40
N GLN A 326 -12.12 -12.84 7.37
CA GLN A 326 -12.87 -14.01 7.85
C GLN A 326 -14.16 -13.61 8.58
N SER A 327 -14.06 -12.59 9.44
CA SER A 327 -15.17 -12.03 10.22
C SER A 327 -15.34 -10.53 9.90
N PRO A 328 -16.57 -10.00 9.89
CA PRO A 328 -16.81 -8.60 9.55
C PRO A 328 -16.17 -7.64 10.57
N ILE A 329 -15.61 -6.55 10.05
CA ILE A 329 -14.93 -5.52 10.84
C ILE A 329 -15.31 -4.12 10.36
N PHE A 330 -15.33 -3.19 11.29
CA PHE A 330 -15.22 -1.78 10.98
C PHE A 330 -13.74 -1.42 10.85
N ARG A 331 -13.41 -0.66 9.82
CA ARG A 331 -12.08 -0.09 9.59
C ARG A 331 -12.20 1.42 9.58
N VAL A 332 -11.60 2.04 10.59
CA VAL A 332 -11.57 3.51 10.77
C VAL A 332 -10.15 3.97 10.49
N ILE A 333 -10.02 4.96 9.61
CA ILE A 333 -8.74 5.56 9.25
C ILE A 333 -8.59 6.90 9.97
N GLY A 334 -7.50 7.06 10.71
CA GLY A 334 -7.12 8.35 11.29
C GLY A 334 -6.54 9.28 10.23
N ARG A 335 -7.37 9.82 9.33
CA ARG A 335 -6.90 10.79 8.32
C ARG A 335 -6.49 12.11 8.96
N VAL A 336 -5.36 12.67 8.53
CA VAL A 336 -4.84 13.96 9.01
C VAL A 336 -5.78 15.13 8.70
N SER A 337 -6.55 15.05 7.61
CA SER A 337 -7.53 16.07 7.23
C SER A 337 -8.82 16.06 8.06
N VAL A 338 -9.03 15.06 8.93
CA VAL A 338 -10.24 14.95 9.76
C VAL A 338 -9.94 15.33 11.20
N GLU A 339 -10.84 16.13 11.78
CA GLU A 339 -10.82 16.54 13.19
C GLU A 339 -10.78 15.32 14.13
N ILE A 340 -9.86 15.40 15.10
CA ILE A 340 -9.53 14.31 16.01
C ILE A 340 -10.73 13.89 16.88
N ASP A 341 -11.54 14.85 17.34
CA ASP A 341 -12.73 14.60 18.16
C ASP A 341 -13.78 13.76 17.42
N ILE A 342 -13.89 13.94 16.09
CA ILE A 342 -14.81 13.17 15.26
C ILE A 342 -14.35 11.71 15.16
N ILE A 343 -13.04 11.48 15.04
CA ILE A 343 -12.44 10.14 15.03
C ILE A 343 -12.75 9.44 16.36
N SER A 344 -12.47 10.11 17.49
CA SER A 344 -12.71 9.55 18.82
C SER A 344 -14.19 9.18 19.02
N LYS A 345 -15.11 10.12 18.77
CA LYS A 345 -16.56 9.89 18.90
C LYS A 345 -17.07 8.78 17.99
N THR A 346 -16.49 8.64 16.81
CA THR A 346 -16.85 7.56 15.88
C THR A 346 -16.42 6.20 16.44
N ILE A 347 -15.20 6.11 17.00
CA ILE A 347 -14.71 4.87 17.61
C ILE A 347 -15.57 4.47 18.81
N ASP A 348 -15.94 5.42 19.66
CA ASP A 348 -16.77 5.14 20.83
C ASP A 348 -18.17 4.64 20.43
N PHE A 349 -18.81 5.31 19.46
CA PHE A 349 -20.08 4.85 18.88
C PHE A 349 -20.01 3.43 18.27
N LEU A 350 -18.85 3.04 17.73
CA LEU A 350 -18.67 1.71 17.17
C LEU A 350 -18.47 0.63 18.24
N LYS A 351 -18.02 0.98 19.45
CA LYS A 351 -17.87 0.07 20.59
C LYS A 351 -19.17 -0.19 21.33
N GLU A 352 -20.07 0.80 21.40
CA GLU A 352 -21.42 0.71 22.01
C GLU A 352 -22.35 -0.27 21.31
#